data_AF-A0A9E2VUP4-F1
#
_entry.id   AF-A0A9E2VUP4-F1
#
_cell.length_a   1.000
_cell.length_b   1.000
_cell.length_c   1.000
_cell.angle_alpha   90.00
_cell.angle_beta   90.00
_cell.angle_gamma   90.00
#
_symmetry.space_group_name_H-M   'P 1'
#
loop_
_entity.id
_entity.type
_entity.pdbx_description
1 polymer ?
#
loop_
_entity_poly.entity_id
_entity_poly.type
_entity_poly.pdbx_seq_one_letter_code
_entity_poly.pdbx_strand_id
1 'polypeptide(L)' 'RDVYAEAKGNGFDVKALRTIVRLRKQDENERAEQETILETYMQALGML' A
#
# COMPACT_ATOMS: atom_id res chain seq x y z
N ARG A 1 -0.82 -5.23 -19.40
CA ARG A 1 -0.82 -3.78 -19.03
C ARG A 1 -2.24 -3.22 -19.05
N ASP A 2 -3.15 -3.99 -19.64
CA ASP A 2 -4.51 -3.65 -20.05
C ASP A 2 -5.45 -3.56 -18.84
N VAL A 3 -5.27 -4.46 -17.85
CA VAL A 3 -6.01 -4.43 -16.58
C VAL A 3 -5.89 -3.09 -15.84
N TYR A 4 -4.72 -2.45 -15.85
CA TYR A 4 -4.56 -1.14 -15.21
C TYR A 4 -5.17 0.00 -16.05
N ALA A 5 -5.21 -0.14 -17.37
CA ALA A 5 -5.85 0.85 -18.25
C ALA A 5 -7.37 0.79 -18.11
N GLU A 6 -7.93 -0.42 -18.05
CA GLU A 6 -9.34 -0.66 -17.76
C GLU A 6 -9.72 -0.15 -16.37
N ALA A 7 -8.91 -0.47 -15.35
CA ALA A 7 -9.12 0.04 -14.00
C ALA A 7 -9.14 1.58 -13.96
N LYS A 8 -8.25 2.25 -14.71
CA LYS A 8 -8.27 3.71 -14.85
C LYS A 8 -9.57 4.21 -15.50
N GLY A 9 -10.03 3.53 -16.56
CA GLY A 9 -11.30 3.85 -17.23
C GLY A 9 -12.51 3.68 -16.32
N ASN A 10 -12.45 2.71 -15.40
CA ASN A 10 -13.48 2.44 -14.39
C ASN A 10 -13.35 3.34 -13.14
N GLY A 11 -12.45 4.32 -13.14
CA GLY A 11 -12.32 5.30 -12.05
C GLY A 11 -11.40 4.89 -10.89
N PHE A 12 -10.67 3.79 -11.00
CA PHE A 12 -9.71 3.39 -9.96
C PHE A 12 -8.39 4.16 -10.06
N ASP A 13 -7.79 4.47 -8.89
CA ASP A 13 -6.42 4.98 -8.84
C ASP A 13 -5.42 3.84 -9.10
N VAL A 14 -4.83 3.87 -10.30
CA VAL A 14 -3.83 2.91 -10.75
C VAL A 14 -2.57 2.91 -9.87
N LYS A 15 -2.16 4.05 -9.30
CA LYS A 15 -1.02 4.12 -8.38
C LYS A 15 -1.33 3.38 -7.09
N ALA A 16 -2.51 3.62 -6.51
CA ALA A 16 -2.96 2.91 -5.31
C ALA A 16 -3.03 1.40 -5.55
N LEU A 17 -3.60 0.96 -6.68
CA LEU A 17 -3.66 -0.46 -7.04
C LEU A 17 -2.28 -1.09 -7.16
N ARG A 18 -1.31 -0.41 -7.79
CA ARG A 18 0.06 -0.91 -7.89
C ARG A 18 0.72 -1.03 -6.52
N THR A 19 0.49 -0.07 -5.63
CA THR A 19 0.96 -0.13 -4.24
C THR A 19 0.39 -1.35 -3.53
N ILE A 20 -0.93 -1.58 -3.61
CA ILE A 20 -1.58 -2.75 -3.00
C ILE A 20 -1.04 -4.06 -3.56
N VAL A 21 -0.90 -4.18 -4.89
CA VAL A 21 -0.35 -5.39 -5.52
C VAL A 21 1.08 -5.64 -5.08
N ARG A 22 1.89 -4.61 -4.86
CA ARG A 22 3.24 -4.74 -4.29
C ARG A 22 3.20 -5.19 -2.84
N LEU A 23 2.36 -4.59 -2.00
CA LEU A 23 2.19 -4.97 -0.59
C LEU A 23 1.76 -6.43 -0.44
N ARG A 24 0.87 -6.91 -1.33
CA ARG A 24 0.40 -8.32 -1.34
C ARG A 24 1.47 -9.33 -1.76
N LYS A 25 2.59 -8.89 -2.32
CA LYS A 25 3.72 -9.75 -2.70
C LYS A 25 4.78 -9.85 -1.61
N GLN A 26 4.74 -8.98 -0.60
CA GLN A 26 5.67 -9.02 0.52
C GLN A 26 5.30 -10.14 1.47
N ASP A 27 6.29 -10.64 2.21
CA ASP A 27 6.05 -11.55 3.32
C ASP A 27 5.16 -10.86 4.37
N GLU A 28 4.20 -11.62 4.92
CA GLU A 28 3.22 -11.06 5.85
C GLU A 28 3.83 -10.64 7.17
N ASN A 29 4.81 -11.40 7.68
CA ASN A 29 5.48 -11.08 8.95
C ASN A 29 6.38 -9.85 8.78
N GLU A 30 7.16 -9.80 7.69
CA GLU A 30 7.99 -8.62 7.38
C GLU A 30 7.14 -7.36 7.23
N ARG A 31 5.96 -7.45 6.59
CA ARG A 31 5.04 -6.32 6.45
C ARG A 31 4.49 -5.87 7.81
N ALA A 32 4.05 -6.81 8.65
CA ALA A 32 3.51 -6.49 9.96
C ALA A 32 4.56 -5.81 10.87
N GLU A 33 5.81 -6.25 10.81
CA GLU A 33 6.92 -5.62 11.53
C GLU A 33 7.16 -4.18 11.03
N GLN A 34 7.21 -3.98 9.71
CA GLN A 34 7.36 -2.64 9.11
C GLN A 34 6.19 -1.71 9.46
N GLU A 35 4.96 -2.21 9.44
CA GLU A 35 3.76 -1.44 9.81
C GLU A 35 3.81 -1.01 11.29
N THR A 36 4.22 -1.91 12.20
CA THR A 36 4.36 -1.59 13.62
C THR A 36 5.38 -0.47 13.86
N ILE A 37 6.53 -0.54 13.18
CA ILE A 37 7.58 0.48 13.28
C ILE A 37 7.08 1.82 12.72
N LEU A 38 6.42 1.78 11.57
CA LEU A 38 5.87 2.98 10.93
C LEU A 38 4.82 3.65 11.82
N GLU A 39 3.90 2.86 12.37
CA GLU A 39 2.86 3.36 13.28
C GLU A 39 3.48 4.03 14.51
N THR A 40 4.50 3.41 15.11
CA THR A 40 5.23 3.98 16.24
C THR A 40 5.80 5.36 15.90
N TYR A 41 6.41 5.50 14.72
CA TYR A 41 6.93 6.81 14.29
C TYR A 41 5.83 7.81 13.95
N MET A 42 4.74 7.39 13.33
CA MET A 42 3.62 8.27 13.03
C MET A 42 2.97 8.82 14.30
N GLN A 43 2.80 7.98 15.33
CA GLN A 43 2.34 8.42 16.65
C GLN A 43 3.32 9.42 17.28
N ALA A 44 4.61 9.13 17.26
CA ALA A 44 5.64 10.03 17.80
C ALA A 44 5.69 11.39 17.09
N LEU A 45 5.33 11.43 15.80
CA LEU A 45 5.26 12.65 14.99
C LEU A 45 3.89 13.34 15.03
N GLY A 46 2.90 12.80 15.77
CA GLY A 46 1.54 13.36 15.84
C GLY A 46 0.77 13.28 14.52
N MET A 47 1.08 12.28 13.69
CA MET A 47 0.44 12.04 12.40
C MET A 47 -0.74 11.05 12.49
N LEU A 48 -1.04 10.56 13.70
CA LEU A 48 -2.13 9.64 14.04
C LEU A 48 -3.01 10.24 15.14
#